data_AF-A0A975RAQ0-F1
#
_entry.id   AF-A0A975RAQ0-F1
#
_cell.length_a   1.000
_cell.length_b   1.000
_cell.length_c   1.000
_cell.angle_alpha   90.00
_cell.angle_beta   90.00
_cell.angle_gamma   90.00
#
_symmetry.space_group_name_H-M   'P 1'
#
loop_
_entity.id
_entity.type
_entity.pdbx_description
1 polymer ?
#
loop_
_entity_poly.entity_id
_entity_poly.type
_entity_poly.pdbx_seq_one_letter_code
_entity_poly.pdbx_strand_id
1 'polypeptide(L)'
;MFGLSVEHLLILLVAALFILGPERLPEATRWLAQAVRKVREFAAGAREEVRAGIGPELDELRKPLEDLRSLRDFDPKTALDRYLTADAPAAPAGSVRSGRSPVDPDAT
;
A
#
# COMPACT_ATOMS: atom_id res chain seq x y z
N MET A 1 -1.42 17.69 -0.92
CA MET A 1 -0.35 17.50 -1.93
C MET A 1 0.92 17.07 -1.20
N PHE A 2 1.04 15.78 -0.87
CA PHE A 2 2.24 15.25 -0.25
C PHE A 2 3.18 14.79 -1.35
N GLY A 3 4.36 15.42 -1.47
CA GLY A 3 5.44 15.02 -2.39
C GLY A 3 6.14 13.74 -1.95
N LEU A 4 5.38 12.71 -1.55
CA LEU A 4 5.91 11.40 -1.19
C LEU A 4 6.26 10.64 -2.47
N SER A 5 7.40 10.99 -3.06
CA SER A 5 8.04 10.14 -4.06
C SER A 5 8.84 9.03 -3.38
N VAL A 6 9.12 7.96 -4.11
CA VAL A 6 9.96 6.84 -3.65
C VAL A 6 11.32 7.32 -3.13
N GLU A 7 11.87 8.37 -3.74
CA GLU A 7 13.10 9.02 -3.31
C GLU A 7 13.01 9.58 -1.89
N HIS A 8 11.95 10.31 -1.55
CA HIS A 8 11.76 10.85 -0.21
C HIS A 8 11.60 9.73 0.83
N LEU A 9 10.95 8.62 0.47
CA LEU A 9 10.83 7.45 1.34
C LEU A 9 12.20 6.78 1.57
N LEU A 10 13.05 6.68 0.55
CA LEU A 10 14.42 6.17 0.68
C LEU A 10 15.27 7.07 1.59
N ILE A 11 15.19 8.39 1.41
CA ILE A 11 15.91 9.34 2.27
C ILE A 11 15.44 9.20 3.71
N LEU A 12 14.12 9.12 3.94
CA LEU A 12 13.56 8.92 5.28
C LEU A 12 14.01 7.59 5.89
N LEU A 13 14.04 6.52 5.10
CA LEU A 13 14.53 5.21 5.53
C LEU A 13 15.98 5.33 5.99
N VAL A 14 16.88 5.86 5.15
CA VAL A 14 18.30 6.04 5.50
C VAL A 14 18.47 6.93 6.73
N ALA A 15 17.72 8.02 6.84
CA ALA A 15 17.75 8.89 8.02
C ALA A 15 17.29 8.16 9.29
N ALA A 16 16.22 7.35 9.19
CA ALA A 16 15.76 6.52 10.30
C ALA A 16 16.79 5.45 10.70
N LEU A 17 17.44 4.81 9.72
CA LEU A 17 18.55 3.87 9.96
C LEU A 17 19.73 4.57 10.66
N PHE A 18 20.03 5.81 10.28
CA PHE A 18 21.14 6.56 10.86
C PHE A 18 20.85 6.96 12.31
N ILE A 19 19.64 7.47 12.59
CA ILE A 19 19.22 7.91 13.93
C ILE A 19 19.07 6.73 14.89
N LEU A 20 18.44 5.65 14.44
CA LEU A 20 18.13 4.48 15.26
C LEU A 20 19.29 3.47 15.30
N GLY A 21 20.14 3.48 14.27
CA GLY A 21 21.16 2.48 13.99
C GLY A 21 20.62 1.30 13.17
N PRO A 22 21.36 0.83 12.12
CA PRO A 22 20.91 -0.28 11.27
C PRO A 22 20.77 -1.60 12.04
N GLU A 23 21.57 -1.78 13.09
CA GLU A 23 21.56 -2.95 13.97
C GLU A 23 20.25 -3.11 14.76
N ARG A 24 19.51 -2.02 14.99
CA ARG A 24 18.28 -2.02 15.81
C ARG A 24 17.00 -2.23 15.02
N LEU A 25 17.01 -1.99 13.72
CA LEU A 25 15.88 -2.32 12.84
C LEU A 25 15.50 -3.81 12.81
N PRO A 26 16.43 -4.77 12.67
CA PRO A 26 16.06 -6.19 12.69
C PRO A 26 15.41 -6.59 14.03
N GLU A 27 15.79 -5.95 15.13
CA GLU A 27 15.15 -6.17 16.43
C GLU A 27 13.74 -5.57 16.49
N ALA A 28 13.57 -4.31 16.06
CA ALA A 28 12.27 -3.63 16.03
C ALA A 28 11.26 -4.31 15.09
N THR A 29 11.70 -4.77 13.92
CA THR A 29 10.85 -5.50 12.97
C THR A 29 10.41 -6.86 13.51
N ARG A 30 11.26 -7.56 14.27
CA ARG A 30 10.87 -8.81 14.96
C ARG A 30 9.78 -8.55 15.99
N TRP A 31 9.91 -7.51 16.80
CA TRP A 31 8.88 -7.13 17.77
C TRP A 31 7.56 -6.77 17.07
N LEU A 32 7.62 -5.96 16.01
CA LEU A 32 6.45 -5.60 15.22
C LEU A 32 5.79 -6.83 14.58
N ALA A 33 6.57 -7.72 13.99
CA ALA A 33 6.07 -8.94 13.38
C ALA A 33 5.38 -9.83 14.44
N GLN A 34 5.96 -9.97 15.63
CA GLN A 34 5.34 -10.69 16.72
C GLN A 34 4.05 -10.02 17.21
N ALA A 35 4.03 -8.68 17.31
CA ALA A 35 2.83 -7.93 17.67
C ALA A 35 1.70 -8.15 16.65
N VAL A 36 2.01 -8.05 15.35
CA VAL A 36 1.03 -8.30 14.27
C VAL A 36 0.51 -9.74 14.33
N ARG A 37 1.38 -10.72 14.58
CA ARG A 37 0.95 -12.13 14.75
C ARG A 37 -0.02 -12.29 15.91
N LYS A 38 0.29 -11.73 17.08
CA LYS A 38 -0.59 -11.75 18.25
C LYS A 38 -1.94 -11.08 17.98
N VAL A 39 -1.93 -9.92 17.31
CA VAL A 39 -3.16 -9.23 16.90
C VAL A 39 -3.98 -10.11 15.96
N ARG A 40 -3.35 -10.76 14.97
CA ARG A 40 -4.04 -11.67 14.05
C ARG A 40 -4.63 -12.88 14.78
N GLU A 41 -3.90 -13.47 15.71
CA GLU A 41 -4.35 -14.60 16.53
C GLU A 41 -5.55 -14.20 17.40
N PHE A 42 -5.47 -13.05 18.07
CA PHE A 42 -6.58 -12.50 18.86
C PHE A 42 -7.81 -12.20 18.01
N ALA A 43 -7.63 -11.55 16.85
CA ALA A 43 -8.72 -11.27 15.92
C ALA A 43 -9.35 -12.55 15.34
N ALA A 44 -8.56 -13.59 15.10
CA ALA A 44 -9.05 -14.89 14.65
C ALA A 44 -9.87 -15.59 15.75
N GLY A 45 -9.39 -15.57 16.99
CA GLY A 45 -10.11 -16.11 18.15
C GLY A 45 -11.44 -15.40 18.40
N ALA A 46 -11.43 -14.06 18.41
CA ALA A 46 -12.65 -13.26 18.55
C ALA A 46 -13.64 -13.49 17.40
N ARG A 47 -13.15 -13.66 16.16
CA ARG A 47 -14.00 -14.00 15.02
C ARG A 47 -14.64 -15.38 15.16
N GLU A 48 -13.91 -16.36 15.70
CA GLU A 48 -14.44 -17.70 15.96
C GLU A 48 -15.49 -17.69 17.06
N GLU A 49 -15.26 -16.93 18.14
CA GLU A 49 -16.18 -16.77 19.26
C GLU A 49 -17.47 -16.03 18.84
N VAL A 50 -17.34 -14.96 18.05
CA VAL A 50 -18.49 -14.26 17.45
C VAL A 50 -19.23 -15.17 16.47
N ARG A 51 -18.53 -15.97 15.66
CA ARG A 51 -19.15 -16.91 14.72
C ARG A 51 -19.86 -18.07 15.42
N ALA A 52 -19.37 -18.50 16.59
CA ALA A 52 -19.98 -19.54 17.40
C ALA A 52 -21.19 -19.03 18.21
N GLY A 53 -21.18 -17.75 18.61
CA GLY A 53 -22.24 -17.15 19.44
C GLY A 53 -23.32 -16.37 18.69
N ILE A 54 -23.04 -15.86 17.49
CA ILE A 54 -23.95 -14.99 16.73
C ILE A 54 -24.15 -15.59 15.34
N GLY A 55 -25.38 -16.04 15.07
CA GLY A 55 -25.85 -16.49 13.76
C GLY A 55 -26.01 -15.32 12.77
N PRO A 56 -27.08 -15.27 11.95
CA PRO A 56 -27.20 -14.57 10.64
C PRO A 56 -26.80 -13.08 10.54
N GLU A 57 -26.50 -12.37 11.64
CA GLU A 57 -26.03 -10.97 11.66
C GLU A 57 -24.63 -10.80 11.00
N LEU A 58 -23.81 -11.86 10.93
CA LEU A 58 -22.54 -11.82 10.18
C LEU A 58 -22.71 -11.84 8.66
N ASP A 59 -23.83 -12.37 8.14
CA ASP A 59 -24.11 -12.37 6.69
C ASP A 59 -24.45 -10.95 6.18
N GLU A 60 -25.03 -10.10 7.02
CA GLU A 60 -25.27 -8.69 6.69
C GLU A 60 -23.97 -7.89 6.60
N LEU A 61 -22.94 -8.26 7.39
CA LEU A 61 -21.61 -7.66 7.32
C LEU A 61 -20.75 -8.25 6.18
N ARG A 62 -21.02 -9.47 5.73
CA ARG A 62 -20.28 -10.09 4.62
C ARG A 62 -20.38 -9.30 3.32
N LYS A 63 -21.57 -8.82 2.95
CA LYS A 63 -21.79 -7.97 1.75
C LYS A 63 -20.86 -6.74 1.71
N PRO A 64 -20.87 -5.85 2.72
CA PRO A 64 -19.99 -4.69 2.72
C PRO A 64 -18.51 -5.09 2.83
N LEU A 65 -18.16 -6.18 3.52
CA LEU A 65 -16.77 -6.67 3.54
C LEU A 65 -16.30 -7.17 2.16
N GLU A 66 -17.17 -7.81 1.37
CA GLU A 66 -16.90 -8.24 -0.01
C GLU A 66 -16.71 -7.04 -0.93
N ASP A 67 -17.55 -6.02 -0.81
CA ASP A 67 -17.42 -4.77 -1.58
C ASP A 67 -16.09 -4.08 -1.27
N LEU A 68 -15.69 -3.97 0.01
CA LEU A 68 -14.39 -3.42 0.39
C LEU A 68 -13.21 -4.29 -0.07
N ARG A 69 -13.39 -5.61 -0.19
CA ARG A 69 -12.37 -6.53 -0.72
C ARG A 69 -12.18 -6.34 -2.21
N SER A 70 -13.26 -6.26 -2.97
CA SER A 70 -13.27 -5.94 -4.41
C SER A 70 -12.50 -4.64 -4.71
N LEU A 71 -12.63 -3.62 -3.85
CA LEU A 71 -11.87 -2.38 -3.98
C LEU A 71 -10.37 -2.53 -3.66
N ARG A 72 -9.98 -3.51 -2.85
CA ARG A 72 -8.58 -3.77 -2.45
C ARG A 72 -7.86 -4.78 -3.35
N ASP A 73 -8.59 -5.54 -4.16
CA ASP A 73 -8.05 -6.49 -5.13
C ASP A 73 -7.37 -5.81 -6.35
N PHE A 74 -7.26 -4.47 -6.36
CA PHE A 74 -6.23 -3.76 -7.12
C PHE A 74 -4.85 -4.07 -6.53
N ASP A 75 -4.38 -5.30 -6.75
CA ASP A 75 -3.22 -5.86 -6.09
C ASP A 75 -1.94 -5.12 -6.55
N PRO A 76 -1.32 -4.30 -5.67
CA PRO A 76 -0.14 -3.52 -6.02
C PRO A 76 1.06 -4.43 -6.30
N LYS A 77 1.04 -5.69 -5.85
CA LYS A 77 2.08 -6.67 -6.22
C LYS A 77 2.02 -7.02 -7.69
N THR A 78 0.83 -7.14 -8.27
CA THR A 78 0.66 -7.34 -9.71
C THR A 78 1.17 -6.12 -10.49
N ALA A 79 0.96 -4.91 -9.95
CA ALA A 79 1.55 -3.71 -10.54
C ALA A 79 3.09 -3.74 -10.45
N LEU A 80 3.65 -4.04 -9.28
CA LEU A 80 5.09 -4.11 -9.06
C LEU A 80 5.77 -5.22 -9.88
N ASP A 81 5.14 -6.39 -9.99
CA ASP A 81 5.61 -7.50 -10.81
C ASP A 81 5.63 -7.13 -12.30
N ARG A 82 4.62 -6.40 -12.78
CA ARG A 82 4.65 -5.80 -14.12
C ARG A 82 5.81 -4.82 -14.28
N TYR A 83 6.16 -4.03 -13.26
CA TYR A 83 7.31 -3.11 -13.33
C TYR A 83 8.68 -3.79 -13.19
N LEU A 84 8.76 -4.97 -12.55
CA LEU A 84 10.01 -5.72 -12.37
C LEU A 84 10.26 -6.71 -13.51
N THR A 85 9.20 -7.29 -14.07
CA THR A 85 9.24 -8.28 -15.16
C THR A 85 9.19 -7.61 -16.55
N ALA A 86 8.50 -6.47 -16.69
CA ALA A 86 8.67 -5.62 -17.87
C ALA A 86 9.93 -4.76 -17.68
N ASP A 87 11.04 -5.32 -18.13
CA ASP A 87 12.31 -4.70 -18.51
C ASP A 87 12.50 -3.24 -18.04
N ALA A 88 13.42 -3.03 -17.10
CA ALA A 88 13.74 -1.74 -16.49
C ALA A 88 13.78 -0.59 -17.52
N PRO A 89 12.76 0.28 -17.59
CA PRO A 89 12.88 1.51 -18.33
C PRO A 89 13.53 2.51 -17.39
N ALA A 90 14.61 3.14 -17.87
CA ALA A 90 15.27 4.24 -17.21
C ALA A 90 14.24 5.20 -16.59
N ALA A 91 14.49 5.55 -15.32
CA ALA A 91 13.70 6.50 -14.54
C ALA A 91 13.12 7.62 -15.41
N PRO A 92 11.79 7.86 -15.39
CA PRO A 92 11.25 9.02 -16.07
C PRO A 92 11.67 10.25 -15.25
N ALA A 93 12.80 10.84 -15.62
CA ALA A 93 13.05 12.24 -15.38
C ALA A 93 11.85 13.00 -15.97
N GLY A 94 10.94 13.42 -15.10
CA GLY A 94 9.73 14.15 -15.45
C GLY A 94 10.10 15.47 -16.11
N SER A 95 10.26 15.47 -17.43
CA SER A 95 10.35 16.69 -18.22
C SER A 95 8.96 17.31 -18.25
N VAL A 96 8.79 18.33 -17.42
CA VAL A 96 7.77 19.37 -17.53
C VAL A 96 7.74 19.87 -18.97
N ARG A 97 6.72 19.49 -19.75
CA ARG A 97 6.44 20.10 -21.05
C ARG A 97 4.95 20.07 -21.38
N SER A 98 4.14 20.71 -20.54
CA SER A 98 2.85 21.25 -20.97
C SER A 98 3.07 22.67 -21.45
N GLY A 99 3.15 22.84 -22.77
CA GLY A 99 3.44 24.13 -23.37
C GLY A 99 3.38 24.13 -24.89
N ARG A 100 2.23 23.71 -25.45
CA ARG A 100 1.61 24.23 -26.69
C ARG A 100 0.52 23.28 -27.18
N SER A 101 -0.72 23.77 -27.22
CA SER A 101 -1.59 23.52 -28.37
C SER A 101 -1.82 24.87 -29.07
N PRO A 102 -1.59 24.97 -30.39
CA PRO A 102 -1.94 26.16 -31.16
C PRO A 102 -3.46 26.29 -31.22
N VAL A 103 -3.97 27.50 -30.99
CA VAL A 103 -5.38 27.84 -31.20
C VAL A 103 -5.64 27.88 -32.71
N ASP A 104 -6.60 27.07 -33.14
CA ASP A 104 -7.07 26.94 -34.52
C ASP A 104 -7.96 28.15 -34.89
N PRO A 105 -7.65 28.92 -35.95
CA PRO A 105 -8.36 30.17 -36.26
C PRO A 105 -9.63 30.03 -37.11
N ASP A 106 -10.09 28.84 -37.51
CA ASP A 106 -11.22 28.67 -38.46
C ASP A 106 -12.53 28.13 -37.85
N ALA A 107 -12.92 28.62 -36.67
CA ALA A 107 -14.30 28.48 -36.19
C ALA A 107 -15.06 29.82 -36.33
N THR A 108 -15.58 30.07 -37.54
CA THR A 108 -16.62 31.07 -37.84
C THR A 108 -17.83 30.35 -38.42
#